data_AF-A0A819GHU5-F1
#
_entry.id   AF-A0A819GHU5-F1
#
_cell.length_a   1.000
_cell.length_b   1.000
_cell.length_c   1.000
_cell.angle_alpha   90.00
_cell.angle_beta   90.00
_cell.angle_gamma   90.00
#
_symmetry.space_group_name_H-M   'P 1'
#
loop_
_entity.id
_entity.type
_entity.pdbx_description
1 polymer ?
#
loop_
_entity_poly.entity_id
_entity_poly.type
_entity_poly.pdbx_seq_one_letter_code
_entity_poly.pdbx_strand_id
1 'polypeptide(L)'
;MSYSSPSIQLKQQNIKEELKDQFNQFEKPHRQLASTNPPIKRSILLLGPTKSGKTTLENVLKDPFYVPPYAKVGSSENQSPTVTSIECYTSTHITVNIVEIPGAMLNNEQNMTQIDEACTKLGITQFNRVCICASFESGILETDIELFERLIKHFGEERIKPYLSFILTRCESKDEESRANITEDFNKDYKFSRVMHWFDRRIHFTGALNPVDWNRANEEVILDQFKSVCKDRRRFLEFIERNPGIELFNIQSSKKSSSFNSSFRSNLSINSTLGKCEIIEHAIENYRNKFQSIMLNHDPLPDNTDEQKVLAVLNLEIISEKCESYPTIHDDESYNLTIEQTNGTIKAKTIWGALNGLVTFSQLLFITDRNQVAINASIAIEDEPRFPHRGILLDTDRRFLSVKVIKQHLDMMAYNKFNVLHWRLAGDQYWTLESEQYSNLTQDVPWMDNVYTPEQVKEIIEYARIRGIRIVPELNTPGYVGTLSRVFPGWNYFTLAYFEYFPSSQSF
;
A
#
# COMPACT_ATOMS: atom_id res chain seq x y z
N MET A 1 -11.28 42.64 -7.86
CA MET A 1 -10.23 43.44 -8.53
C MET A 1 -9.96 44.65 -7.65
N SER A 2 -8.95 44.59 -6.80
CA SER A 2 -8.47 45.74 -6.02
C SER A 2 -7.28 46.34 -6.76
N TYR A 3 -7.42 47.55 -7.29
CA TYR A 3 -6.31 48.29 -7.86
C TYR A 3 -5.29 48.60 -6.74
N SER A 4 -4.09 48.03 -6.84
CA SER A 4 -2.98 48.34 -5.95
C SER A 4 -2.55 49.79 -6.15
N SER A 5 -2.26 50.51 -5.06
CA SER A 5 -1.70 51.87 -5.10
C SER A 5 -0.42 51.90 -5.95
N PRO A 6 -0.14 52.95 -6.74
CA PRO A 6 1.11 53.10 -7.50
C PRO A 6 2.38 52.89 -6.64
N SER A 7 2.30 53.24 -5.35
CA SER A 7 3.38 53.02 -4.38
C SER A 7 3.67 51.53 -4.10
N ILE A 8 2.64 50.67 -4.11
CA ILE A 8 2.78 49.22 -3.91
C ILE A 8 3.34 48.55 -5.16
N GLN A 9 2.92 49.00 -6.35
CA GLN A 9 3.43 48.47 -7.62
C GLN A 9 4.93 48.73 -7.78
N LEU A 10 5.40 49.92 -7.40
CA LEU A 10 6.84 50.24 -7.40
C LEU A 10 7.62 49.35 -6.42
N LYS A 11 7.08 49.12 -5.21
CA LYS A 11 7.70 48.20 -4.25
C LYS A 11 7.78 46.77 -4.77
N GLN A 12 6.69 46.27 -5.38
CA GLN A 12 6.67 44.93 -5.99
C GLN A 12 7.69 44.80 -7.13
N GLN A 13 7.89 45.86 -7.92
CA GLN A 13 8.90 45.88 -8.97
C GLN A 13 10.32 45.81 -8.39
N ASN A 14 10.61 46.58 -7.34
CA ASN A 14 11.91 46.53 -6.65
C ASN A 14 12.18 45.14 -6.06
N ILE A 15 11.20 44.55 -5.38
CA ILE A 15 11.28 43.19 -4.83
C ILE A 15 11.57 42.19 -5.96
N LYS A 16 10.94 42.34 -7.13
CA LYS A 16 11.18 41.45 -8.28
C LYS A 16 12.61 41.54 -8.80
N GLU A 17 13.22 42.72 -8.82
CA GLU A 17 14.63 42.87 -9.19
C GLU A 17 15.56 42.23 -8.15
N GLU A 18 15.31 42.44 -6.85
CA GLU A 18 16.07 41.80 -5.77
C GLU A 18 15.98 40.27 -5.83
N LEU A 19 14.79 39.73 -6.10
CA LEU A 19 14.59 38.29 -6.29
C LEU A 19 15.42 37.74 -7.46
N LYS A 20 15.51 38.48 -8.58
CA LYS A 20 16.38 38.09 -9.70
C LYS A 20 17.84 38.07 -9.30
N ASP A 21 18.30 39.05 -8.54
CA ASP A 21 19.68 39.12 -8.08
C ASP A 21 20.01 37.98 -7.12
N GLN A 22 19.15 37.69 -6.15
CA GLN A 22 19.31 36.53 -5.25
C GLN A 22 19.27 35.20 -6.00
N PHE A 23 18.36 35.05 -6.96
CA PHE A 23 18.30 33.85 -7.78
C PHE A 23 19.60 33.66 -8.59
N ASN A 24 20.10 34.73 -9.20
CA ASN A 24 21.36 34.70 -9.95
C ASN A 24 22.54 34.33 -9.03
N GLN A 25 22.60 34.86 -7.81
CA GLN A 25 23.61 34.46 -6.82
C GLN A 25 23.48 32.98 -6.42
N PHE A 26 22.25 32.51 -6.23
CA PHE A 26 21.94 31.13 -5.87
C PHE A 26 22.31 30.12 -6.98
N GLU A 27 22.24 30.50 -8.26
CA GLU A 27 22.57 29.65 -9.42
C GLU A 27 24.01 29.82 -9.96
N LYS A 28 24.67 30.96 -9.72
CA LYS A 28 26.02 31.29 -10.22
C LYS A 28 27.08 30.18 -10.02
N PRO A 29 27.20 29.56 -8.83
CA PRO A 29 28.16 28.48 -8.59
C PRO A 29 27.93 27.26 -9.48
N HIS A 30 26.70 27.04 -9.92
CA HIS A 30 26.28 25.83 -10.64
C HIS A 30 26.27 26.02 -12.16
N ARG A 31 26.02 27.23 -12.68
CA ARG A 31 26.13 27.53 -14.12
C ARG A 31 27.56 27.35 -14.66
N GLN A 32 28.57 27.57 -13.83
CA GLN A 32 29.98 27.37 -14.22
C GLN A 32 30.33 25.88 -14.45
N LEU A 33 29.54 24.94 -13.91
CA LEU A 33 29.75 23.49 -14.06
C LEU A 33 29.06 22.89 -15.30
N ALA A 34 28.10 23.59 -15.91
CA ALA A 34 27.19 23.03 -16.91
C ALA A 34 27.52 23.37 -18.39
N SER A 35 28.63 24.07 -18.67
CA SER A 35 28.82 24.80 -19.93
C SER A 35 29.16 23.96 -21.18
N THR A 36 28.94 22.63 -21.21
CA THR A 36 29.36 21.80 -22.36
C THR A 36 28.39 20.71 -22.82
N ASN A 37 27.20 20.57 -22.22
CA ASN A 37 26.28 19.49 -22.59
C ASN A 37 24.95 20.00 -23.16
N PRO A 38 24.36 19.31 -24.17
CA PRO A 38 23.04 19.63 -24.67
C PRO A 38 21.98 19.48 -23.57
N PRO A 39 20.85 20.22 -23.66
CA PRO A 39 19.82 20.21 -22.65
C PRO A 39 19.25 18.81 -22.41
N ILE A 40 19.24 18.38 -21.16
CA ILE A 40 18.75 17.05 -20.77
C ILE A 40 17.22 17.07 -20.85
N LYS A 41 16.65 16.28 -21.77
CA LYS A 41 15.19 16.13 -21.87
C LYS A 41 14.71 15.04 -20.91
N ARG A 42 13.70 15.37 -20.10
CA ARG A 42 13.05 14.48 -19.12
C ARG A 42 11.55 14.49 -19.37
N SER A 43 10.89 13.36 -19.19
CA SER A 43 9.43 13.25 -19.28
C SER A 43 8.90 12.83 -17.93
N ILE A 44 7.95 13.59 -17.39
CA ILE A 44 7.25 13.26 -16.15
C ILE A 44 5.76 13.09 -16.42
N LEU A 45 5.19 12.03 -15.86
CA LEU A 45 3.75 11.81 -15.87
C LEU A 45 3.19 12.45 -14.61
N LEU A 46 2.35 13.47 -14.77
CA LEU A 46 1.77 14.22 -13.66
C LEU A 46 0.30 13.84 -13.47
N LEU A 47 0.02 13.24 -12.31
CA LEU A 47 -1.29 12.70 -11.94
C LEU A 47 -1.84 13.49 -10.75
N GLY A 48 -3.14 13.77 -10.75
CA GLY A 48 -3.79 14.41 -9.61
C GLY A 48 -5.23 14.81 -9.90
N PRO A 49 -6.12 14.73 -8.90
CA PRO A 49 -7.55 15.00 -9.05
C PRO A 49 -7.82 16.50 -9.29
N THR A 50 -7.03 17.38 -8.70
CA THR A 50 -7.25 18.83 -8.75
C THR A 50 -6.29 19.53 -9.72
N LYS A 51 -6.76 20.59 -10.38
CA LYS A 51 -5.95 21.38 -11.32
C LYS A 51 -4.95 22.30 -10.60
N SER A 52 -5.31 22.77 -9.40
CA SER A 52 -4.58 23.80 -8.65
C SER A 52 -3.10 23.47 -8.41
N GLY A 53 -2.81 22.25 -7.93
CA GLY A 53 -1.42 21.85 -7.66
C GLY A 53 -0.60 21.70 -8.94
N LYS A 54 -1.19 21.07 -9.95
CA LYS A 54 -0.52 20.81 -11.24
C LYS A 54 -0.14 22.11 -11.97
N THR A 55 -1.09 23.05 -12.10
CA THR A 55 -0.82 24.36 -12.72
C THR A 55 0.20 25.17 -11.94
N THR A 56 0.20 25.07 -10.61
CA THR A 56 1.21 25.75 -9.78
C THR A 56 2.60 25.21 -10.11
N LEU A 57 2.77 23.88 -10.14
CA LEU A 57 4.04 23.23 -10.50
C LEU A 57 4.52 23.65 -11.89
N GLU A 58 3.65 23.63 -12.90
CA GLU A 58 4.01 24.03 -14.27
C GLU A 58 4.53 25.49 -14.33
N ASN A 59 3.84 26.42 -13.65
CA ASN A 59 4.20 27.83 -13.71
C ASN A 59 5.47 28.15 -12.93
N VAL A 60 5.71 27.53 -11.77
CA VAL A 60 6.93 27.77 -10.98
C VAL A 60 8.19 27.18 -11.63
N LEU A 61 8.03 26.16 -12.47
CA LEU A 61 9.14 25.62 -13.27
C LEU A 61 9.49 26.51 -14.48
N LYS A 62 8.51 27.25 -15.01
CA LYS A 62 8.70 28.25 -16.08
C LYS A 62 9.27 29.56 -15.54
N ASP A 63 8.72 30.04 -14.42
CA ASP A 63 9.09 31.30 -13.79
C ASP A 63 9.29 31.07 -12.27
N PRO A 64 10.54 31.12 -11.77
CA PRO A 64 10.79 30.92 -10.33
C PRO A 64 10.15 32.02 -9.47
N PHE A 65 9.81 33.17 -10.06
CA PHE A 65 9.18 34.32 -9.38
C PHE A 65 7.65 34.27 -9.46
N TYR A 66 7.07 33.17 -9.92
CA TYR A 66 5.63 33.03 -10.08
C TYR A 66 4.87 33.25 -8.76
N VAL A 67 3.90 34.15 -8.82
CA VAL A 67 2.92 34.43 -7.76
C VAL A 67 1.56 33.91 -8.27
N PRO A 68 0.97 32.90 -7.64
CA PRO A 68 -0.32 32.39 -8.07
C PRO A 68 -1.41 33.40 -7.71
N PRO A 69 -2.46 33.54 -8.52
CA PRO A 69 -3.67 34.23 -8.07
C PRO A 69 -4.28 33.50 -6.88
N TYR A 70 -5.10 34.20 -6.08
CA TYR A 70 -5.83 33.59 -4.96
C TYR A 70 -6.47 32.26 -5.36
N ALA A 71 -6.39 31.29 -4.44
CA ALA A 71 -6.86 29.93 -4.62
C ALA A 71 -8.26 29.88 -5.24
N LYS A 72 -8.34 29.49 -6.52
CA LYS A 72 -9.57 28.97 -7.11
C LYS A 72 -9.40 27.47 -7.28
N VAL A 73 -10.07 26.70 -6.44
CA VAL A 73 -10.19 25.26 -6.62
C VAL A 73 -11.14 25.05 -7.80
N GLY A 74 -10.62 24.52 -8.89
CA GLY A 74 -11.41 24.05 -10.03
C GLY A 74 -11.05 22.61 -10.31
N SER A 75 -12.06 21.77 -10.57
CA SER A 75 -11.85 20.51 -11.26
C SER A 75 -11.35 20.82 -12.68
N SER A 76 -10.45 19.99 -13.22
CA SER A 76 -10.10 20.12 -14.63
C SER A 76 -11.31 19.67 -15.46
N GLU A 77 -12.01 20.60 -16.10
CA GLU A 77 -13.08 20.29 -17.06
C GLU A 77 -12.55 19.62 -18.34
N ASN A 78 -11.23 19.65 -18.56
CA ASN A 78 -10.59 18.97 -19.68
C ASN A 78 -10.78 17.45 -19.57
N GLN A 79 -11.26 16.83 -20.64
CA GLN A 79 -11.43 15.38 -20.76
C GLN A 79 -10.25 14.71 -21.50
N SER A 80 -9.16 15.44 -21.77
CA SER A 80 -8.03 14.91 -22.54
C SER A 80 -6.68 15.33 -21.94
N PRO A 81 -5.66 14.46 -21.99
CA PRO A 81 -4.31 14.77 -21.52
C PRO A 81 -3.67 15.94 -22.26
N THR A 82 -2.83 16.67 -21.54
CA THR A 82 -2.10 17.82 -22.07
C THR A 82 -0.60 17.64 -21.88
N VAL A 83 0.18 18.04 -22.88
CA VAL A 83 1.65 18.03 -22.81
C VAL A 83 2.16 19.45 -22.75
N THR A 84 2.92 19.74 -21.70
CA THR A 84 3.61 21.02 -21.53
C THR A 84 5.11 20.75 -21.49
N SER A 85 5.84 21.24 -22.49
CA SER A 85 7.31 21.24 -22.47
C SER A 85 7.80 22.50 -21.78
N ILE A 86 8.57 22.33 -20.71
CA ILE A 86 9.07 23.42 -19.87
C ILE A 86 10.59 23.39 -19.88
N GLU A 87 11.19 24.45 -20.41
CA GLU A 87 12.60 24.73 -20.17
C GLU A 87 12.72 25.24 -18.73
N CYS A 88 13.26 24.39 -17.86
CA CYS A 88 13.32 24.70 -16.43
C CYS A 88 14.40 25.75 -16.20
N TYR A 89 14.05 26.79 -15.45
CA TYR A 89 14.97 27.89 -15.12
C TYR A 89 16.03 27.41 -14.11
N THR A 90 17.06 26.72 -14.61
CA THR A 90 18.07 25.95 -13.84
C THR A 90 19.46 26.10 -14.45
N SER A 91 20.49 25.77 -13.68
CA SER A 91 21.89 25.77 -14.13
C SER A 91 22.23 24.67 -15.15
N THR A 92 21.49 23.55 -15.18
CA THR A 92 21.77 22.39 -16.04
C THR A 92 20.95 22.33 -17.33
N HIS A 93 20.20 23.40 -17.67
CA HIS A 93 19.34 23.48 -18.86
C HIS A 93 18.51 22.21 -19.09
N ILE A 94 17.68 21.85 -18.10
CA ILE A 94 16.79 20.68 -18.18
C ILE A 94 15.48 21.08 -18.88
N THR A 95 15.07 20.29 -19.86
CA THR A 95 13.73 20.41 -20.45
C THR A 95 12.84 19.29 -19.92
N VAL A 96 11.76 19.65 -19.24
CA VAL A 96 10.79 18.71 -18.69
C VAL A 96 9.52 18.71 -19.53
N ASN A 97 9.16 17.58 -20.12
CA ASN A 97 7.84 17.36 -20.70
C ASN A 97 6.93 16.87 -19.59
N ILE A 98 5.93 17.66 -19.25
CA ILE A 98 4.90 17.30 -18.29
C ILE A 98 3.70 16.80 -19.07
N VAL A 99 3.37 15.52 -18.90
CA VAL A 99 2.12 14.95 -19.40
C VAL A 99 1.12 14.97 -18.25
N GLU A 100 0.20 15.92 -18.28
CA GLU A 100 -0.86 16.04 -17.27
C GLU A 100 -2.06 15.18 -17.67
N ILE A 101 -2.49 14.33 -16.73
CA ILE A 101 -3.78 13.63 -16.82
C ILE A 101 -4.84 14.41 -16.02
N PRO A 102 -5.96 14.82 -16.65
CA PRO A 102 -7.05 15.50 -15.96
C PRO A 102 -7.72 14.62 -14.91
N GLY A 103 -8.17 15.23 -13.81
CA GLY A 103 -8.82 14.51 -12.71
C GLY A 103 -10.09 13.76 -13.12
N ALA A 104 -10.86 14.34 -14.06
CA ALA A 104 -12.07 13.71 -14.59
C ALA A 104 -11.81 12.35 -15.28
N MET A 105 -10.63 12.17 -15.89
CA MET A 105 -10.25 10.88 -16.51
C MET A 105 -9.90 9.82 -15.47
N LEU A 106 -9.51 10.23 -14.27
CA LEU A 106 -9.10 9.33 -13.20
C LEU A 106 -10.31 8.72 -12.48
N ASN A 107 -11.49 9.35 -12.55
CA ASN A 107 -12.66 8.98 -11.76
C ASN A 107 -13.34 7.66 -12.17
N ASN A 108 -13.02 7.07 -13.33
CA ASN A 108 -13.66 5.86 -13.84
C ASN A 108 -12.61 4.86 -14.36
N GLU A 109 -12.70 3.59 -13.96
CA GLU A 109 -11.81 2.51 -14.43
C GLU A 109 -11.82 2.35 -15.96
N GLN A 110 -12.95 2.62 -16.64
CA GLN A 110 -13.02 2.59 -18.11
C GLN A 110 -12.24 3.72 -18.79
N ASN A 111 -12.01 4.83 -18.08
CA ASN A 111 -11.23 5.97 -18.59
C ASN A 111 -9.72 5.80 -18.34
N MET A 112 -9.33 4.90 -17.43
CA MET A 112 -7.91 4.64 -17.13
C MET A 112 -7.18 4.03 -18.34
N THR A 113 -7.84 3.18 -19.12
CA THR A 113 -7.30 2.65 -20.39
C THR A 113 -7.12 3.73 -21.46
N GLN A 114 -7.80 4.88 -21.35
CA GLN A 114 -7.64 6.01 -22.27
C GLN A 114 -6.36 6.81 -21.99
N ILE A 115 -5.74 6.64 -20.82
CA ILE A 115 -4.46 7.28 -20.47
C ILE A 115 -3.34 6.75 -21.39
N ASP A 116 -3.27 5.43 -21.56
CA ASP A 116 -2.31 4.77 -22.45
C ASP A 116 -2.46 5.25 -23.90
N GLU A 117 -3.69 5.29 -24.41
CA GLU A 117 -3.99 5.74 -25.77
C GLU A 117 -3.65 7.22 -25.99
N ALA A 118 -3.98 8.07 -25.03
CA ALA A 118 -3.71 9.49 -25.13
C ALA A 118 -2.21 9.79 -25.08
N CYS A 119 -1.45 9.13 -24.21
CA CYS A 119 0.00 9.30 -24.16
C CYS A 119 0.69 8.75 -25.41
N THR A 120 0.17 7.65 -25.96
CA THR A 120 0.63 7.09 -27.25
C THR A 120 0.37 8.06 -28.40
N LYS A 121 -0.81 8.70 -28.47
CA LYS A 121 -1.13 9.74 -29.48
C LYS A 121 -0.19 10.94 -29.41
N LEU A 122 0.33 11.25 -28.22
CA LEU A 122 1.26 12.35 -27.98
C LEU A 122 2.73 11.96 -28.26
N GLY A 123 3.01 10.71 -28.64
CA GLY A 123 4.35 10.23 -28.96
C GLY A 123 5.29 10.09 -27.75
N ILE A 124 4.76 10.14 -26.51
CA ILE A 124 5.53 10.03 -25.27
C ILE A 124 5.08 8.78 -24.52
N THR A 125 5.86 7.71 -24.60
CA THR A 125 5.57 6.43 -23.94
C THR A 125 6.53 6.08 -22.82
N GLN A 126 7.60 6.85 -22.62
CA GLN A 126 8.61 6.62 -21.59
C GLN A 126 8.76 7.82 -20.66
N PHE A 127 8.87 7.55 -19.37
CA PHE A 127 8.85 8.53 -18.30
C PHE A 127 10.00 8.30 -17.33
N ASN A 128 10.62 9.38 -16.88
CA ASN A 128 11.63 9.35 -15.84
C ASN A 128 11.00 9.20 -14.46
N ARG A 129 9.84 9.84 -14.25
CA ARG A 129 9.10 9.83 -12.99
C ARG A 129 7.60 9.83 -13.24
N VAL A 130 6.88 9.20 -12.33
CA VAL A 130 5.42 9.34 -12.20
C VAL A 130 5.14 10.08 -10.91
N CYS A 131 4.58 11.28 -11.03
CA CYS A 131 4.38 12.18 -9.92
C CYS A 131 2.89 12.29 -9.58
N ILE A 132 2.52 11.95 -8.36
CA ILE A 132 1.19 12.21 -7.81
C ILE A 132 1.24 13.56 -7.11
N CYS A 133 0.38 14.49 -7.52
CA CYS A 133 0.41 15.89 -7.08
C CYS A 133 -0.83 16.26 -6.27
N ALA A 134 -0.61 16.89 -5.13
CA ALA A 134 -1.65 17.46 -4.27
C ALA A 134 -1.32 18.90 -3.86
N SER A 135 -2.31 19.61 -3.30
CA SER A 135 -2.20 20.99 -2.84
C SER A 135 -2.40 21.03 -1.34
N PHE A 136 -1.43 21.54 -0.59
CA PHE A 136 -1.52 21.61 0.88
C PHE A 136 -2.73 22.42 1.35
N GLU A 137 -2.97 23.59 0.75
CA GLU A 137 -4.12 24.44 1.08
C GLU A 137 -5.48 23.80 0.79
N SER A 138 -5.53 22.92 -0.22
CA SER A 138 -6.77 22.25 -0.62
C SER A 138 -7.06 21.00 0.20
N GLY A 139 -6.08 20.57 1.00
CA GLY A 139 -6.11 19.27 1.68
C GLY A 139 -6.02 18.10 0.71
N ILE A 140 -6.00 16.90 1.29
CA ILE A 140 -6.09 15.66 0.55
C ILE A 140 -7.30 14.89 1.09
N LEU A 141 -8.27 14.64 0.22
CA LEU A 141 -9.52 14.00 0.58
C LEU A 141 -9.41 12.47 0.45
N GLU A 142 -10.32 11.75 1.10
CA GLU A 142 -10.41 10.28 0.96
C GLU A 142 -10.59 9.85 -0.50
N THR A 143 -11.38 10.61 -1.25
CA THR A 143 -11.58 10.39 -2.69
C THR A 143 -10.29 10.53 -3.49
N ASP A 144 -9.36 11.37 -3.05
CA ASP A 144 -8.07 11.54 -3.71
C ASP A 144 -7.17 10.32 -3.43
N ILE A 145 -7.24 9.77 -2.22
CA ILE A 145 -6.50 8.58 -1.80
C ILE A 145 -6.99 7.34 -2.56
N GLU A 146 -8.31 7.12 -2.62
CA GLU A 146 -8.89 6.05 -3.43
C GLU A 146 -8.48 6.14 -4.90
N LEU A 147 -8.40 7.37 -5.43
CA LEU A 147 -7.96 7.62 -6.80
C LEU A 147 -6.49 7.22 -7.01
N PHE A 148 -5.63 7.54 -6.04
CA PHE A 148 -4.22 7.16 -6.07
C PHE A 148 -4.04 5.64 -6.05
N GLU A 149 -4.81 4.94 -5.21
CA GLU A 149 -4.81 3.47 -5.17
C GLU A 149 -5.22 2.86 -6.51
N ARG A 150 -6.27 3.40 -7.15
CA ARG A 150 -6.72 2.96 -8.49
C ARG A 150 -5.65 3.19 -9.55
N LEU A 151 -4.98 4.34 -9.53
CA LEU A 151 -3.86 4.67 -10.42
C LEU A 151 -2.70 3.70 -10.28
N ILE A 152 -2.29 3.42 -9.05
CA ILE A 152 -1.15 2.55 -8.78
C ILE A 152 -1.48 1.10 -9.16
N LYS A 153 -2.70 0.65 -8.87
CA LYS A 153 -3.21 -0.65 -9.33
C LYS A 153 -3.22 -0.75 -10.85
N HIS A 154 -3.63 0.29 -11.56
CA HIS A 154 -3.68 0.31 -13.02
C HIS A 154 -2.30 0.13 -13.67
N PHE A 155 -1.28 0.82 -13.14
CA PHE A 155 0.09 0.71 -13.67
C PHE A 155 0.86 -0.52 -13.17
N GLY A 156 0.36 -1.19 -12.12
CA GLY A 156 1.01 -2.30 -11.42
C GLY A 156 1.96 -1.79 -10.33
N GLU A 157 1.69 -2.16 -9.09
CA GLU A 157 2.39 -1.66 -7.89
C GLU A 157 3.91 -1.79 -7.98
N GLU A 158 4.42 -3.02 -8.11
CA GLU A 158 5.87 -3.30 -8.18
C GLU A 158 6.55 -2.58 -9.34
N ARG A 159 5.80 -2.38 -10.42
CA ARG A 159 6.30 -1.75 -11.65
C ARG A 159 6.41 -0.24 -11.52
N ILE A 160 5.40 0.41 -10.94
CA ILE A 160 5.37 1.87 -10.83
C ILE A 160 6.14 2.38 -9.61
N LYS A 161 6.22 1.58 -8.54
CA LYS A 161 6.85 1.97 -7.26
C LYS A 161 8.25 2.57 -7.41
N PRO A 162 9.19 2.03 -8.22
CA PRO A 162 10.52 2.64 -8.40
C PRO A 162 10.51 4.04 -9.01
N TYR A 163 9.44 4.42 -9.72
CA TYR A 163 9.32 5.68 -10.44
C TYR A 163 8.39 6.68 -9.76
N LEU A 164 7.67 6.25 -8.72
CA LEU A 164 6.63 7.03 -8.07
C LEU A 164 7.21 8.11 -7.16
N SER A 165 6.61 9.28 -7.16
CA SER A 165 6.96 10.40 -6.26
C SER A 165 5.72 11.17 -5.88
N PHE A 166 5.66 11.66 -4.64
CA PHE A 166 4.55 12.49 -4.17
C PHE A 166 4.97 13.96 -4.16
N ILE A 167 4.19 14.84 -4.77
CA ILE A 167 4.44 16.28 -4.81
C ILE A 167 3.35 16.98 -4.02
N LEU A 168 3.77 17.70 -2.98
CA LEU A 168 2.88 18.59 -2.24
C LEU A 168 3.18 20.04 -2.62
N THR A 169 2.23 20.67 -3.27
CA THR A 169 2.31 22.06 -3.74
C THR A 169 1.70 23.02 -2.72
N ARG A 170 1.91 24.33 -2.91
CA ARG A 170 1.40 25.41 -2.04
C ARG A 170 1.90 25.36 -0.59
N CYS A 171 3.18 25.04 -0.42
CA CYS A 171 3.83 24.94 0.88
C CYS A 171 4.76 26.14 1.18
N GLU A 172 4.50 27.30 0.59
CA GLU A 172 5.38 28.47 0.68
C GLU A 172 5.43 29.17 2.03
N SER A 173 4.44 28.94 2.91
CA SER A 173 4.44 29.46 4.28
C SER A 173 5.06 28.50 5.30
N LYS A 174 5.66 27.40 4.83
CA LYS A 174 6.25 26.36 5.68
C LYS A 174 7.77 26.43 5.61
N ASP A 175 8.44 26.24 6.74
CA ASP A 175 9.88 26.04 6.80
C ASP A 175 10.24 24.55 6.69
N GLU A 176 11.53 24.22 6.79
CA GLU A 176 11.99 22.83 6.68
C GLU A 176 11.47 21.95 7.83
N GLU A 177 11.41 22.50 9.05
CA GLU A 177 10.91 21.77 10.23
C GLU A 177 9.43 21.45 10.08
N SER A 178 8.60 22.44 9.70
CA SER A 178 7.18 22.25 9.46
C SER A 178 6.91 21.20 8.38
N ARG A 179 7.72 21.17 7.31
CA ARG A 179 7.60 20.16 6.25
C ARG A 179 8.00 18.76 6.71
N ALA A 180 9.02 18.66 7.57
CA ALA A 180 9.39 17.40 8.18
C ALA A 180 8.25 16.86 9.06
N ASN A 181 7.64 17.73 9.87
CA ASN A 181 6.49 17.38 10.70
C ASN A 181 5.29 16.94 9.84
N ILE A 182 4.97 17.67 8.76
CA ILE A 182 3.92 17.28 7.80
C ILE A 182 4.20 15.88 7.21
N THR A 183 5.46 15.60 6.89
CA THR A 183 5.86 14.28 6.37
C THR A 183 5.64 13.18 7.41
N GLU A 184 5.93 13.45 8.68
CA GLU A 184 5.69 12.52 9.77
C GLU A 184 4.20 12.32 10.03
N ASP A 185 3.41 13.40 9.98
CA ASP A 185 1.95 13.36 10.14
C ASP A 185 1.30 12.53 9.04
N PHE A 186 1.73 12.65 7.78
CA PHE A 186 1.24 11.79 6.70
C PHE A 186 1.53 10.31 6.94
N ASN A 187 2.64 9.96 7.60
CA ASN A 187 2.92 8.57 7.94
C ASN A 187 2.05 8.04 9.08
N LYS A 188 1.57 8.93 9.97
CA LYS A 188 0.68 8.59 11.09
C LYS A 188 -0.79 8.63 10.72
N ASP A 189 -1.15 9.38 9.69
CA ASP A 189 -2.52 9.50 9.20
C ASP A 189 -3.05 8.15 8.69
N TYR A 190 -4.20 7.69 9.19
CA TYR A 190 -4.76 6.38 8.84
C TYR A 190 -5.17 6.25 7.38
N LYS A 191 -5.48 7.37 6.70
CA LYS A 191 -5.87 7.37 5.30
C LYS A 191 -4.64 7.42 4.42
N PHE A 192 -3.73 8.34 4.72
CA PHE A 192 -2.54 8.56 3.91
C PHE A 192 -1.50 7.45 4.08
N SER A 193 -1.39 6.83 5.25
CA SER A 193 -0.51 5.68 5.50
C SER A 193 -0.78 4.50 4.55
N ARG A 194 -1.99 4.36 4.01
CA ARG A 194 -2.35 3.36 2.99
C ARG A 194 -1.55 3.51 1.71
N VAL A 195 -1.22 4.73 1.31
CA VAL A 195 -0.50 5.01 0.06
C VAL A 195 0.96 5.40 0.28
N MET A 196 1.33 5.79 1.50
CA MET A 196 2.66 6.27 1.84
C MET A 196 3.78 5.26 1.56
N HIS A 197 3.50 3.97 1.69
CA HIS A 197 4.48 2.92 1.44
C HIS A 197 4.89 2.80 -0.04
N TRP A 198 4.12 3.35 -0.98
CA TRP A 198 4.48 3.36 -2.40
C TRP A 198 5.49 4.46 -2.74
N PHE A 199 5.57 5.50 -1.93
CA PHE A 199 6.45 6.63 -2.18
C PHE A 199 7.84 6.45 -1.56
N ASP A 200 8.06 5.47 -0.66
CA ASP A 200 9.35 5.24 0.03
C ASP A 200 10.00 6.55 0.55
N ARG A 201 9.19 7.44 1.13
CA ARG A 201 9.58 8.80 1.60
C ARG A 201 10.06 9.78 0.50
N ARG A 202 9.79 9.51 -0.78
CA ARG A 202 9.99 10.45 -1.91
C ARG A 202 8.86 11.47 -1.99
N ILE A 203 8.72 12.25 -0.92
CA ILE A 203 7.84 13.40 -0.85
C ILE A 203 8.64 14.65 -1.20
N HIS A 204 8.16 15.37 -2.21
CA HIS A 204 8.74 16.62 -2.66
C HIS A 204 7.78 17.75 -2.35
N PHE A 205 8.24 18.67 -1.54
CA PHE A 205 7.55 19.93 -1.33
C PHE A 205 7.88 20.86 -2.48
N THR A 206 6.87 21.57 -2.97
CA THR A 206 7.05 22.67 -3.92
C THR A 206 6.07 23.78 -3.54
N GLY A 207 6.33 25.01 -3.99
CA GLY A 207 5.50 26.16 -3.62
C GLY A 207 5.70 27.32 -4.59
N ALA A 208 4.93 28.38 -4.41
CA ALA A 208 5.01 29.62 -5.16
C ALA A 208 5.26 30.80 -4.20
N LEU A 209 5.31 32.05 -4.68
CA LEU A 209 5.31 33.19 -3.75
C LEU A 209 3.88 33.41 -3.23
N ASN A 210 3.71 33.64 -1.92
CA ASN A 210 2.40 33.79 -1.32
C ASN A 210 1.72 35.09 -1.82
N PRO A 211 0.51 35.01 -2.40
CA PRO A 211 -0.15 36.18 -2.96
C PRO A 211 -0.52 37.23 -1.91
N VAL A 212 -0.78 36.84 -0.65
CA VAL A 212 -1.09 37.79 0.42
C VAL A 212 0.13 38.62 0.76
N ASP A 213 1.28 37.98 0.97
CA ASP A 213 2.53 38.66 1.32
C ASP A 213 3.03 39.51 0.15
N TRP A 214 2.91 38.98 -1.08
CA TRP A 214 3.20 39.71 -2.31
C TRP A 214 2.35 40.97 -2.46
N ASN A 215 1.04 40.88 -2.24
CA ASN A 215 0.13 42.02 -2.35
C ASN A 215 0.37 43.08 -1.26
N ARG A 216 0.94 42.68 -0.12
CA ARG A 216 1.37 43.59 0.96
C ARG A 216 2.77 44.18 0.74
N ALA A 217 3.52 43.67 -0.24
CA ALA A 217 4.91 44.04 -0.50
C ALA A 217 5.82 43.91 0.74
N ASN A 218 5.64 42.81 1.49
CA ASN A 218 6.48 42.50 2.65
C ASN A 218 7.81 41.87 2.21
N GLU A 219 8.79 42.71 1.89
CA GLU A 219 10.06 42.32 1.28
C GLU A 219 10.79 41.20 2.04
N GLU A 220 11.00 41.35 3.35
CA GLU A 220 11.75 40.38 4.16
C GLU A 220 11.13 38.98 4.11
N VAL A 221 9.80 38.89 4.28
CA VAL A 221 9.06 37.62 4.26
C VAL A 221 9.08 37.00 2.87
N ILE A 222 8.92 37.81 1.81
CA ILE A 222 8.94 37.33 0.43
C ILE A 222 10.32 36.77 0.08
N LEU A 223 11.40 37.44 0.48
CA LEU A 223 12.77 36.99 0.21
C LEU A 223 13.11 35.68 0.93
N ASP A 224 12.70 35.54 2.19
CA ASP A 224 12.92 34.31 2.95
C ASP A 224 12.12 33.13 2.39
N GLN A 225 10.83 33.37 2.11
CA GLN A 225 9.97 32.42 1.42
C GLN A 225 10.56 31.99 0.08
N PHE A 226 11.04 32.94 -0.72
CA PHE A 226 11.65 32.67 -2.02
C PHE A 226 12.83 31.71 -1.91
N LYS A 227 13.75 31.95 -0.96
CA LYS A 227 14.89 31.06 -0.70
C LYS A 227 14.42 29.64 -0.36
N SER A 228 13.42 29.52 0.51
CA SER A 228 12.86 28.22 0.88
C SER A 228 12.27 27.48 -0.33
N VAL A 229 11.40 28.11 -1.11
CA VAL A 229 10.75 27.44 -2.25
C VAL A 229 11.76 27.13 -3.37
N CYS A 230 12.78 27.97 -3.58
CA CYS A 230 13.87 27.70 -4.51
C CYS A 230 14.68 26.47 -4.12
N LYS A 231 14.99 26.30 -2.83
CA LYS A 231 15.70 25.12 -2.31
C LYS A 231 14.91 23.83 -2.58
N ASP A 232 13.61 23.86 -2.33
CA ASP A 232 12.73 22.71 -2.53
C ASP A 232 12.54 22.33 -3.99
N ARG A 233 12.30 23.32 -4.86
CA ARG A 233 12.22 23.12 -6.32
C ARG A 233 13.53 22.54 -6.87
N ARG A 234 14.68 23.03 -6.39
CA ARG A 234 15.99 22.50 -6.76
C ARG A 234 16.13 21.03 -6.38
N ARG A 235 15.81 20.65 -5.14
CA ARG A 235 15.85 19.24 -4.70
C ARG A 235 14.99 18.34 -5.59
N PHE A 236 13.82 18.80 -5.98
CA PHE A 236 12.94 18.08 -6.91
C PHE A 236 13.57 17.93 -8.30
N LEU A 237 14.16 19.00 -8.85
CA LEU A 237 14.81 18.99 -10.16
C LEU A 237 16.07 18.12 -10.18
N GLU A 238 16.93 18.21 -9.16
CA GLU A 238 18.08 17.32 -8.98
C GLU A 238 17.65 15.85 -8.88
N PHE A 239 16.52 15.59 -8.22
CA PHE A 239 15.95 14.26 -8.14
C PHE A 239 15.43 13.73 -9.48
N ILE A 240 14.83 14.58 -10.32
CA ILE A 240 14.46 14.22 -11.71
C ILE A 240 15.70 14.00 -12.57
N GLU A 241 16.75 14.79 -12.34
CA GLU A 241 18.00 14.72 -13.10
C GLU A 241 18.75 13.41 -12.84
N ARG A 242 18.86 13.02 -11.56
CA ARG A 242 19.45 11.74 -11.13
C ARG A 242 18.74 10.59 -11.84
N ASN A 243 19.44 9.98 -12.79
CA ASN A 243 19.01 8.75 -13.43
C ASN A 243 19.48 7.61 -12.51
N PRO A 244 18.63 7.06 -11.61
CA PRO A 244 18.97 5.76 -11.03
C PRO A 244 19.15 4.83 -12.22
N GLY A 245 20.13 3.92 -12.21
CA GLY A 245 20.44 3.01 -13.33
C GLY A 245 19.33 1.99 -13.65
N ILE A 246 18.10 2.47 -13.78
CA ILE A 246 16.83 1.82 -13.96
C ILE A 246 16.32 2.28 -15.33
N GLU A 247 15.72 1.37 -16.10
CA GLU A 247 15.07 1.71 -17.36
C GLU A 247 13.99 2.78 -17.18
N LEU A 248 13.61 3.49 -18.24
CA LEU A 248 12.51 4.46 -18.14
C LEU A 248 11.17 3.75 -17.94
N PHE A 249 10.28 4.34 -17.16
CA PHE A 249 8.92 3.83 -16.98
C PHE A 249 8.15 3.90 -18.31
N ASN A 250 7.77 2.76 -18.85
CA ASN A 250 6.89 2.73 -20.03
C ASN A 250 5.43 2.92 -19.58
N ILE A 251 4.69 3.85 -20.17
CA ILE A 251 3.31 4.10 -19.75
C ILE A 251 2.34 3.03 -20.18
N GLN A 252 2.62 2.34 -21.30
CA GLN A 252 1.82 1.18 -21.69
C GLN A 252 1.68 0.35 -20.44
N SER A 253 0.45 0.15 -19.97
CA SER A 253 0.20 -0.82 -18.92
C SER A 253 1.04 -2.05 -19.25
N SER A 254 1.65 -2.67 -18.26
CA SER A 254 2.26 -3.98 -18.46
C SER A 254 1.16 -5.04 -18.72
N LYS A 255 0.32 -4.81 -19.72
CA LYS A 255 0.03 -5.77 -20.78
C LYS A 255 1.22 -5.93 -21.74
N LYS A 256 2.45 -5.69 -21.28
CA LYS A 256 3.47 -6.74 -21.37
C LYS A 256 3.45 -7.47 -20.01
N SER A 257 2.70 -8.54 -19.77
CA SER A 257 2.75 -9.77 -20.57
C SER A 257 3.98 -9.73 -21.48
N SER A 258 5.17 -9.90 -20.89
CA SER A 258 6.15 -10.77 -21.56
C SER A 258 5.30 -11.90 -22.14
N SER A 259 5.24 -12.03 -23.47
CA SER A 259 4.36 -12.89 -24.25
C SER A 259 4.05 -14.24 -23.57
N PHE A 260 3.20 -14.14 -22.58
CA PHE A 260 2.55 -15.14 -21.78
C PHE A 260 1.18 -14.56 -21.67
N ASN A 261 0.51 -14.71 -22.79
CA ASN A 261 -0.89 -14.96 -22.91
C ASN A 261 -1.64 -14.65 -21.61
N SER A 262 -2.49 -13.61 -21.67
CA SER A 262 -3.67 -13.47 -20.82
C SER A 262 -4.65 -14.65 -20.92
N SER A 263 -4.24 -15.74 -21.58
CA SER A 263 -4.84 -17.07 -21.59
C SER A 263 -4.01 -18.12 -20.82
N PHE A 264 -2.99 -17.76 -20.03
CA PHE A 264 -2.40 -18.72 -19.09
C PHE A 264 -3.38 -18.94 -17.93
N ARG A 265 -4.39 -19.77 -18.22
CA ARG A 265 -4.99 -20.62 -17.22
C ARG A 265 -3.99 -21.75 -17.02
N SER A 266 -3.58 -22.00 -15.79
CA SER A 266 -3.03 -23.32 -15.48
C SER A 266 -4.01 -24.35 -16.03
N ASN A 267 -3.56 -25.22 -16.94
CA ASN A 267 -4.38 -26.35 -17.39
C ASN A 267 -4.66 -27.33 -16.24
N LEU A 268 -4.03 -27.12 -15.07
CA LEU A 268 -4.30 -27.81 -13.83
C LEU A 268 -5.77 -27.63 -13.42
N SER A 269 -6.55 -28.67 -13.65
CA SER A 269 -7.89 -28.83 -13.09
C SER A 269 -7.77 -29.44 -11.69
N ILE A 270 -8.38 -28.81 -10.69
CA ILE A 270 -8.51 -29.37 -9.35
C ILE A 270 -9.96 -29.81 -9.17
N ASN A 271 -10.15 -31.09 -8.91
CA ASN A 271 -11.45 -31.73 -8.74
C ASN A 271 -11.55 -32.32 -7.34
N SER A 272 -12.77 -32.47 -6.83
CA SER A 272 -13.05 -33.08 -5.52
C SER A 272 -14.08 -34.19 -5.67
N THR A 273 -13.87 -35.31 -4.97
CA THR A 273 -14.86 -36.38 -4.83
C THR A 273 -15.97 -36.01 -3.87
N LEU A 274 -15.68 -35.14 -2.91
CA LEU A 274 -16.68 -34.52 -2.05
C LEU A 274 -17.53 -33.59 -2.91
N GLY A 275 -18.86 -33.72 -2.79
CA GLY A 275 -19.84 -32.92 -3.53
C GLY A 275 -19.81 -31.43 -3.16
N LYS A 276 -20.97 -30.80 -2.96
CA LYS A 276 -21.00 -29.38 -2.56
C LYS A 276 -20.36 -29.20 -1.18
N CYS A 277 -19.19 -28.58 -1.15
CA CYS A 277 -18.47 -28.26 0.08
C CYS A 277 -17.80 -26.90 -0.06
N GLU A 278 -18.35 -25.90 0.62
CA GLU A 278 -17.91 -24.52 0.54
C GLU A 278 -16.43 -24.33 0.90
N ILE A 279 -15.91 -25.08 1.89
CA ILE A 279 -14.51 -24.96 2.33
C ILE A 279 -13.57 -25.43 1.21
N ILE A 280 -13.87 -26.58 0.60
CA ILE A 280 -13.05 -27.13 -0.48
C ILE A 280 -13.17 -26.28 -1.75
N GLU A 281 -14.38 -25.84 -2.09
CA GLU A 281 -14.59 -24.93 -3.23
C GLU A 281 -13.80 -23.63 -3.06
N HIS A 282 -13.85 -23.03 -1.86
CA HIS A 282 -13.11 -21.82 -1.54
C HIS A 282 -11.59 -22.06 -1.54
N ALA A 283 -11.12 -23.21 -1.03
CA ALA A 283 -9.73 -23.58 -1.09
C ALA A 283 -9.25 -23.72 -2.54
N ILE A 284 -9.99 -24.44 -3.38
CA ILE A 284 -9.68 -24.61 -4.81
C ILE A 284 -9.59 -23.26 -5.52
N GLU A 285 -10.56 -22.36 -5.27
CA GLU A 285 -10.56 -21.02 -5.86
C GLU A 285 -9.37 -20.18 -5.37
N ASN A 286 -9.09 -20.18 -4.07
CA ASN A 286 -7.93 -19.50 -3.51
C ASN A 286 -6.62 -20.01 -4.10
N TYR A 287 -6.47 -21.33 -4.23
CA TYR A 287 -5.28 -21.91 -4.84
C TYR A 287 -5.18 -21.54 -6.32
N ARG A 288 -6.27 -21.55 -7.10
CA ARG A 288 -6.24 -21.07 -8.49
C ARG A 288 -5.77 -19.62 -8.59
N ASN A 289 -6.31 -18.73 -7.76
CA ASN A 289 -5.99 -17.31 -7.76
C ASN A 289 -4.56 -17.06 -7.27
N LYS A 290 -4.13 -17.78 -6.23
CA LYS A 290 -2.81 -17.60 -5.61
C LYS A 290 -1.70 -18.28 -6.41
N PHE A 291 -1.98 -19.41 -7.08
CA PHE A 291 -1.06 -19.97 -8.07
C PHE A 291 -0.84 -18.95 -9.18
N GLN A 292 -1.89 -18.39 -9.78
CA GLN A 292 -1.70 -17.36 -10.80
C GLN A 292 -0.82 -16.19 -10.33
N SER A 293 -0.95 -15.72 -9.09
CA SER A 293 -0.12 -14.62 -8.59
C SER A 293 1.32 -15.04 -8.24
N ILE A 294 1.53 -16.20 -7.62
CA ILE A 294 2.87 -16.77 -7.35
C ILE A 294 3.59 -17.06 -8.67
N MET A 295 2.86 -17.57 -9.67
CA MET A 295 3.36 -17.90 -10.99
C MET A 295 3.84 -16.67 -11.77
N LEU A 296 3.33 -15.47 -11.46
CA LEU A 296 3.75 -14.24 -12.12
C LEU A 296 5.03 -13.64 -11.52
N ASN A 297 5.49 -14.13 -10.37
CA ASN A 297 6.56 -13.50 -9.57
C ASN A 297 7.84 -14.33 -9.45
N HIS A 298 7.89 -15.55 -9.99
CA HIS A 298 9.09 -16.41 -9.96
C HIS A 298 9.68 -16.61 -11.36
N ASP A 299 11.02 -16.61 -11.44
CA ASP A 299 11.72 -16.90 -12.68
C ASP A 299 11.46 -18.35 -13.12
N PRO A 300 11.07 -18.58 -14.39
CA PRO A 300 10.81 -19.93 -14.89
C PRO A 300 12.09 -20.77 -14.92
N LEU A 301 11.96 -22.05 -14.59
CA LEU A 301 13.05 -23.03 -14.67
C LEU A 301 13.11 -23.64 -16.09
N PRO A 302 14.29 -24.05 -16.57
CA PRO A 302 14.42 -24.70 -17.88
C PRO A 302 13.57 -25.97 -17.96
N ASP A 303 12.84 -26.16 -19.05
CA ASP A 303 12.06 -27.39 -19.29
C ASP A 303 13.02 -28.58 -19.52
N ASN A 304 12.98 -29.55 -18.61
CA ASN A 304 13.71 -30.81 -18.73
C ASN A 304 12.69 -31.96 -18.83
N THR A 305 12.36 -32.33 -20.07
CA THR A 305 11.24 -33.22 -20.39
C THR A 305 11.37 -34.66 -19.89
N ASP A 306 12.57 -35.08 -19.48
CA ASP A 306 12.82 -36.45 -19.00
C ASP A 306 12.55 -36.64 -17.50
N GLU A 307 12.65 -35.57 -16.70
CA GLU A 307 12.44 -35.61 -15.24
C GLU A 307 11.16 -34.88 -14.81
N GLN A 308 10.79 -33.80 -15.50
CA GLN A 308 9.69 -32.94 -15.11
C GLN A 308 8.32 -33.52 -15.49
N LYS A 309 7.35 -33.42 -14.58
CA LYS A 309 5.96 -33.84 -14.80
C LYS A 309 5.06 -32.61 -14.91
N VAL A 310 4.57 -32.34 -16.12
CA VAL A 310 3.55 -31.31 -16.35
C VAL A 310 2.20 -31.80 -15.82
N LEU A 311 1.65 -31.10 -14.84
CA LEU A 311 0.41 -31.51 -14.18
C LEU A 311 -0.82 -30.94 -14.88
N ALA A 312 -1.77 -31.83 -15.20
CA ALA A 312 -3.05 -31.50 -15.82
C ALA A 312 -4.22 -31.61 -14.86
N VAL A 313 -4.16 -32.54 -13.90
CA VAL A 313 -5.28 -32.80 -12.97
C VAL A 313 -4.75 -33.05 -11.56
N LEU A 314 -5.41 -32.47 -10.56
CA LEU A 314 -5.29 -32.82 -9.15
C LEU A 314 -6.66 -33.26 -8.62
N ASN A 315 -6.77 -34.50 -8.16
CA ASN A 315 -7.99 -35.04 -7.57
C ASN A 315 -7.89 -35.02 -6.04
N LEU A 316 -8.87 -34.42 -5.38
CA LEU A 316 -9.06 -34.46 -3.93
C LEU A 316 -10.01 -35.62 -3.61
N GLU A 317 -9.47 -36.73 -3.12
CA GLU A 317 -10.22 -37.91 -2.68
C GLU A 317 -10.46 -37.83 -1.17
N ILE A 318 -11.58 -37.23 -0.79
CA ILE A 318 -11.98 -37.08 0.62
C ILE A 318 -12.90 -38.23 0.99
N ILE A 319 -12.52 -39.01 2.01
CA ILE A 319 -13.25 -40.21 2.46
C ILE A 319 -14.54 -39.84 3.21
N SER A 320 -14.50 -38.77 4.01
CA SER A 320 -15.69 -38.23 4.68
C SER A 320 -16.72 -37.77 3.65
N GLU A 321 -17.99 -38.17 3.81
CA GLU A 321 -19.10 -37.70 2.98
C GLU A 321 -19.64 -36.33 3.42
N LYS A 322 -19.14 -35.79 4.53
CA LYS A 322 -19.61 -34.54 5.13
C LYS A 322 -18.61 -33.43 4.86
N CYS A 323 -19.10 -32.26 4.47
CA CYS A 323 -18.35 -31.02 4.59
C CYS A 323 -18.43 -30.61 6.08
N GLU A 324 -17.37 -30.82 6.84
CA GLU A 324 -17.32 -30.49 8.26
C GLU A 324 -17.57 -28.99 8.50
N SER A 325 -18.24 -28.65 9.60
CA SER A 325 -18.61 -27.26 9.90
C SER A 325 -17.43 -26.47 10.48
N TYR A 326 -16.92 -26.89 11.64
CA TYR A 326 -15.80 -26.28 12.34
C TYR A 326 -14.75 -27.32 12.73
N PRO A 327 -13.46 -26.98 12.68
CA PRO A 327 -12.40 -27.91 13.08
C PRO A 327 -12.45 -28.19 14.59
N THR A 328 -12.20 -29.44 14.97
CA THR A 328 -12.10 -29.91 16.35
C THR A 328 -10.69 -30.41 16.67
N ILE A 329 -10.39 -30.66 17.95
CA ILE A 329 -9.09 -31.23 18.35
C ILE A 329 -8.92 -32.70 17.93
N HIS A 330 -10.01 -33.39 17.58
CA HIS A 330 -10.00 -34.81 17.24
C HIS A 330 -10.10 -35.05 15.73
N ASP A 331 -10.15 -33.97 14.96
CA ASP A 331 -10.28 -34.08 13.52
C ASP A 331 -8.99 -34.61 12.90
N ASP A 332 -9.15 -35.51 11.93
CA ASP A 332 -8.02 -36.16 11.28
C ASP A 332 -7.48 -35.26 10.17
N GLU A 333 -6.24 -34.81 10.34
CA GLU A 333 -5.52 -33.90 9.43
C GLU A 333 -4.52 -34.64 8.52
N SER A 334 -4.55 -35.98 8.49
CA SER A 334 -3.66 -36.80 7.66
C SER A 334 -4.05 -36.75 6.18
N TYR A 335 -3.04 -36.83 5.32
CA TYR A 335 -3.24 -36.94 3.88
C TYR A 335 -2.11 -37.70 3.20
N ASN A 336 -2.44 -38.30 2.06
CA ASN A 336 -1.50 -38.90 1.13
C ASN A 336 -1.52 -38.13 -0.18
N LEU A 337 -0.39 -37.57 -0.59
CA LEU A 337 -0.20 -36.91 -1.89
C LEU A 337 0.62 -37.81 -2.80
N THR A 338 0.03 -38.25 -3.91
CA THR A 338 0.68 -39.07 -4.93
C THR A 338 0.65 -38.37 -6.28
N ILE A 339 1.79 -38.28 -6.94
CA ILE A 339 1.96 -37.69 -8.27
C ILE A 339 2.83 -38.63 -9.07
N GLU A 340 2.24 -39.40 -9.97
CA GLU A 340 2.97 -40.40 -10.76
C GLU A 340 3.38 -39.83 -12.12
N GLN A 341 2.43 -39.20 -12.82
CA GLN A 341 2.58 -38.65 -14.16
C GLN A 341 1.94 -37.26 -14.24
N THR A 342 0.99 -37.06 -15.15
CA THR A 342 0.25 -35.79 -15.34
C THR A 342 -0.86 -35.59 -14.33
N ASN A 343 -1.18 -36.61 -13.54
CA ASN A 343 -2.28 -36.63 -12.59
C ASN A 343 -1.72 -36.75 -11.17
N GLY A 344 -2.16 -35.84 -10.30
CA GLY A 344 -1.94 -35.90 -8.86
C GLY A 344 -3.22 -36.30 -8.13
N THR A 345 -3.07 -36.96 -6.99
CA THR A 345 -4.16 -37.27 -6.07
C THR A 345 -3.76 -36.89 -4.66
N ILE A 346 -4.61 -36.13 -3.97
CA ILE A 346 -4.56 -35.94 -2.52
C ILE A 346 -5.69 -36.75 -1.93
N LYS A 347 -5.36 -37.80 -1.20
CA LYS A 347 -6.33 -38.62 -0.47
C LYS A 347 -6.29 -38.25 1.01
N ALA A 348 -7.43 -37.89 1.58
CA ALA A 348 -7.54 -37.48 2.97
C ALA A 348 -8.80 -38.06 3.62
N LYS A 349 -8.75 -38.28 4.93
CA LYS A 349 -9.92 -38.77 5.68
C LYS A 349 -10.99 -37.69 5.85
N THR A 350 -10.58 -36.44 6.11
CA THR A 350 -11.46 -35.28 6.28
C THR A 350 -11.06 -34.14 5.33
N ILE A 351 -11.88 -33.09 5.26
CA ILE A 351 -11.53 -31.87 4.51
C ILE A 351 -10.25 -31.21 5.04
N TRP A 352 -9.92 -31.35 6.33
CA TRP A 352 -8.77 -30.68 6.95
C TRP A 352 -7.44 -31.27 6.47
N GLY A 353 -7.37 -32.59 6.34
CA GLY A 353 -6.23 -33.26 5.71
C GLY A 353 -6.07 -32.84 4.25
N ALA A 354 -7.16 -32.69 3.51
CA ALA A 354 -7.10 -32.21 2.12
C ALA A 354 -6.56 -30.77 2.01
N LEU A 355 -6.92 -29.87 2.95
CA LEU A 355 -6.33 -28.51 3.01
C LEU A 355 -4.83 -28.56 3.25
N ASN A 356 -4.35 -29.39 4.19
CA ASN A 356 -2.93 -29.57 4.44
C ASN A 356 -2.18 -30.15 3.22
N GLY A 357 -2.81 -31.10 2.52
CA GLY A 357 -2.28 -31.65 1.28
C GLY A 357 -2.17 -30.61 0.17
N LEU A 358 -3.14 -29.71 0.04
CA LEU A 358 -3.08 -28.60 -0.91
C LEU A 358 -1.93 -27.62 -0.59
N VAL A 359 -1.66 -27.35 0.70
CA VAL A 359 -0.52 -26.53 1.12
C VAL A 359 0.78 -27.19 0.67
N THR A 360 0.98 -28.48 0.97
CA THR A 360 2.19 -29.21 0.56
C THR A 360 2.32 -29.26 -0.96
N PHE A 361 1.23 -29.57 -1.66
CA PHE A 361 1.20 -29.57 -3.12
C PHE A 361 1.67 -28.22 -3.68
N SER A 362 1.21 -27.10 -3.11
CA SER A 362 1.58 -25.77 -3.58
C SER A 362 3.08 -25.45 -3.47
N GLN A 363 3.77 -26.06 -2.51
CA GLN A 363 5.21 -25.87 -2.28
C GLN A 363 6.07 -26.66 -3.27
N LEU A 364 5.48 -27.66 -3.95
CA LEU A 364 6.18 -28.52 -4.90
C LEU A 364 6.16 -27.98 -6.34
N LEU A 365 5.28 -27.01 -6.61
CA LEU A 365 5.09 -26.49 -7.96
C LEU A 365 6.17 -25.50 -8.35
N PHE A 366 6.59 -25.56 -9.60
CA PHE A 366 7.32 -24.49 -10.28
C PHE A 366 6.79 -24.33 -11.70
N ILE A 367 7.35 -23.33 -12.40
CA ILE A 367 6.98 -22.98 -13.76
C ILE A 367 8.13 -23.32 -14.69
N THR A 368 7.81 -23.98 -15.80
CA THR A 368 8.78 -24.17 -16.88
C THR A 368 8.88 -22.94 -17.78
N ASP A 369 9.98 -22.79 -18.52
CA ASP A 369 10.14 -21.76 -19.56
C ASP A 369 9.05 -21.76 -20.66
N ARG A 370 8.21 -22.80 -20.73
CA ARG A 370 7.01 -22.90 -21.59
C ARG A 370 5.72 -22.45 -20.89
N ASN A 371 5.81 -21.84 -19.72
CA ASN A 371 4.72 -21.67 -18.74
C ASN A 371 3.87 -22.91 -18.61
N GLN A 372 4.43 -23.97 -18.08
CA GLN A 372 3.65 -25.11 -17.63
C GLN A 372 3.87 -25.29 -16.14
N VAL A 373 2.80 -25.66 -15.44
CA VAL A 373 2.90 -26.05 -14.02
C VAL A 373 3.52 -27.44 -13.99
N ALA A 374 4.69 -27.54 -13.37
CA ALA A 374 5.44 -28.79 -13.32
C ALA A 374 5.97 -29.09 -11.91
N ILE A 375 6.37 -30.35 -11.74
CA ILE A 375 7.06 -30.88 -10.56
C ILE A 375 8.27 -31.69 -11.05
N ASN A 376 9.35 -31.74 -10.25
CA ASN A 376 10.66 -32.28 -10.66
C ASN A 376 10.72 -33.80 -10.70
N ALA A 377 9.76 -34.50 -10.09
CA ALA A 377 9.76 -35.96 -10.01
C ALA A 377 8.36 -36.49 -9.71
N SER A 378 8.21 -37.82 -9.83
CA SER A 378 7.09 -38.52 -9.22
C SER A 378 7.23 -38.46 -7.69
N ILE A 379 6.14 -38.12 -7.00
CA ILE A 379 6.15 -37.86 -5.55
C ILE A 379 5.12 -38.77 -4.88
N ALA A 380 5.49 -39.37 -3.76
CA ALA A 380 4.59 -40.00 -2.83
C ALA A 380 4.90 -39.48 -1.42
N ILE A 381 3.96 -38.76 -0.83
CA ILE A 381 4.05 -38.18 0.51
C ILE A 381 2.88 -38.72 1.33
N GLU A 382 3.19 -39.31 2.48
CA GLU A 382 2.24 -39.60 3.55
C GLU A 382 2.61 -38.69 4.71
N ASP A 383 1.68 -37.85 5.15
CA ASP A 383 1.94 -36.81 6.13
C ASP A 383 0.77 -36.67 7.10
N GLU A 384 1.11 -36.50 8.38
CA GLU A 384 0.16 -36.30 9.47
C GLU A 384 0.80 -35.46 10.58
N PRO A 385 0.02 -34.64 11.29
CA PRO A 385 0.58 -33.87 12.40
C PRO A 385 0.87 -34.78 13.60
N ARG A 386 2.11 -34.71 14.11
CA ARG A 386 2.48 -35.36 15.38
C ARG A 386 1.62 -34.88 16.56
N PHE A 387 1.16 -33.63 16.54
CA PHE A 387 0.36 -33.03 17.62
C PHE A 387 -0.90 -32.36 17.05
N PRO A 388 -2.09 -32.62 17.63
CA PRO A 388 -3.36 -32.07 17.13
C PRO A 388 -3.61 -30.61 17.55
N HIS A 389 -2.85 -30.07 18.51
CA HIS A 389 -2.96 -28.67 18.94
C HIS A 389 -1.68 -27.92 18.56
N ARG A 390 -1.74 -27.08 17.52
CA ARG A 390 -0.62 -26.29 17.02
C ARG A 390 -1.06 -24.82 16.98
N GLY A 391 -0.70 -24.09 18.04
CA GLY A 391 -1.27 -22.78 18.33
C GLY A 391 -0.30 -21.61 18.18
N ILE A 392 -0.85 -20.46 17.77
CA ILE A 392 -0.25 -19.13 17.93
C ILE A 392 -1.13 -18.31 18.87
N LEU A 393 -0.51 -17.62 19.83
CA LEU A 393 -1.21 -16.69 20.71
C LEU A 393 -1.08 -15.27 20.16
N LEU A 394 -2.21 -14.61 19.93
CA LEU A 394 -2.27 -13.17 19.65
C LEU A 394 -2.85 -12.43 20.85
N ASP A 395 -2.06 -11.51 21.39
CA ASP A 395 -2.46 -10.58 22.44
C ASP A 395 -2.94 -9.28 21.80
N THR A 396 -4.25 -9.06 21.85
CA THR A 396 -4.89 -7.83 21.38
C THR A 396 -5.31 -6.92 22.53
N ASP A 397 -5.01 -7.29 23.78
CA ASP A 397 -5.33 -6.49 24.96
C ASP A 397 -4.30 -5.38 25.20
N ARG A 398 -3.01 -5.66 24.96
CA ARG A 398 -1.94 -4.67 25.18
C ARG A 398 -1.84 -3.67 24.06
N ARG A 399 -2.09 -4.14 22.84
CA ARG A 399 -2.13 -3.37 21.60
C ARG A 399 -3.17 -3.97 20.68
N PHE A 400 -4.03 -3.12 20.15
CA PHE A 400 -5.03 -3.54 19.17
C PHE A 400 -4.38 -3.99 17.86
N LEU A 401 -4.88 -5.08 17.28
CA LEU A 401 -4.51 -5.55 15.94
C LEU A 401 -5.72 -5.44 15.02
N SER A 402 -5.60 -4.77 13.86
CA SER A 402 -6.73 -4.67 12.94
C SER A 402 -7.17 -6.04 12.40
N VAL A 403 -8.45 -6.17 12.02
CA VAL A 403 -9.02 -7.39 11.40
C VAL A 403 -8.16 -7.86 10.22
N LYS A 404 -7.66 -6.92 9.40
CA LYS A 404 -6.77 -7.20 8.27
C LYS A 404 -5.49 -7.91 8.73
N VAL A 405 -4.86 -7.44 9.81
CA VAL A 405 -3.63 -8.03 10.34
C VAL A 405 -3.90 -9.43 10.91
N ILE A 406 -5.03 -9.63 11.61
CA ILE A 406 -5.42 -10.96 12.11
C ILE A 406 -5.62 -11.95 10.94
N LYS A 407 -6.29 -11.53 9.87
CA LYS A 407 -6.46 -12.34 8.66
C LYS A 407 -5.12 -12.70 8.00
N GLN A 408 -4.18 -11.77 7.92
CA GLN A 408 -2.83 -12.05 7.43
C GLN A 408 -2.11 -13.08 8.30
N HIS A 409 -2.28 -13.03 9.63
CA HIS A 409 -1.75 -14.08 10.52
C HIS A 409 -2.41 -15.43 10.25
N LEU A 410 -3.73 -15.48 10.07
CA LEU A 410 -4.46 -16.71 9.73
C LEU A 410 -4.00 -17.32 8.39
N ASP A 411 -3.70 -16.50 7.38
CA ASP A 411 -3.08 -16.97 6.13
C ASP A 411 -1.71 -17.61 6.38
N MET A 412 -0.85 -16.94 7.16
CA MET A 412 0.48 -17.47 7.48
C MET A 412 0.40 -18.74 8.33
N MET A 413 -0.54 -18.81 9.26
CA MET A 413 -0.82 -20.01 10.05
C MET A 413 -1.20 -21.17 9.13
N ALA A 414 -2.09 -20.96 8.17
CA ALA A 414 -2.48 -22.00 7.21
C ALA A 414 -1.29 -22.50 6.37
N TYR A 415 -0.43 -21.61 5.87
CA TYR A 415 0.78 -22.01 5.13
C TYR A 415 1.79 -22.80 5.95
N ASN A 416 1.80 -22.59 7.27
CA ASN A 416 2.64 -23.31 8.22
C ASN A 416 1.88 -24.45 8.94
N LYS A 417 0.68 -24.80 8.47
CA LYS A 417 -0.19 -25.84 9.05
C LYS A 417 -0.46 -25.67 10.56
N PHE A 418 -0.50 -24.43 11.08
CA PHE A 418 -1.04 -24.14 12.41
C PHE A 418 -2.56 -24.19 12.37
N ASN A 419 -3.18 -24.73 13.42
CA ASN A 419 -4.62 -25.00 13.46
C ASN A 419 -5.34 -24.39 14.67
N VAL A 420 -4.65 -23.62 15.52
CA VAL A 420 -5.25 -22.92 16.66
C VAL A 420 -4.77 -21.46 16.70
N LEU A 421 -5.70 -20.52 16.64
CA LEU A 421 -5.48 -19.14 17.05
C LEU A 421 -5.97 -19.02 18.50
N HIS A 422 -5.02 -18.89 19.43
CA HIS A 422 -5.32 -18.53 20.81
C HIS A 422 -5.42 -17.01 20.89
N TRP A 423 -6.64 -16.49 21.03
CA TRP A 423 -6.91 -15.07 20.89
C TRP A 423 -7.22 -14.45 22.25
N ARG A 424 -6.24 -13.73 22.78
CA ARG A 424 -6.36 -13.01 24.04
C ARG A 424 -6.94 -11.62 23.78
N LEU A 425 -8.20 -11.46 24.17
CA LEU A 425 -9.07 -10.33 23.79
C LEU A 425 -9.15 -9.23 24.86
N ALA A 426 -8.82 -9.56 26.11
CA ALA A 426 -8.98 -8.66 27.24
C ALA A 426 -7.92 -8.91 28.33
N GLY A 427 -7.53 -7.82 29.00
CA GLY A 427 -6.51 -7.84 30.04
C GLY A 427 -6.52 -6.59 30.93
N ASP A 428 -5.35 -6.23 31.48
CA ASP A 428 -5.20 -5.10 32.40
C ASP A 428 -5.36 -3.74 31.71
N GLN A 429 -4.80 -3.65 30.49
CA GLN A 429 -4.75 -2.41 29.72
C GLN A 429 -6.11 -2.14 29.10
N TYR A 430 -6.56 -3.00 28.19
CA TYR A 430 -7.76 -2.77 27.40
C TYR A 430 -8.64 -4.01 27.27
N TRP A 431 -9.94 -3.76 27.13
CA TRP A 431 -10.93 -4.76 26.78
C TRP A 431 -11.35 -4.47 25.34
N THR A 432 -10.92 -5.31 24.41
CA THR A 432 -11.08 -5.04 22.97
C THR A 432 -12.28 -5.75 22.35
N LEU A 433 -13.05 -6.51 23.13
CA LEU A 433 -14.24 -7.22 22.63
C LEU A 433 -15.51 -6.43 22.96
N GLU A 434 -16.29 -6.06 21.95
CA GLU A 434 -17.59 -5.43 22.19
C GLU A 434 -18.57 -6.43 22.83
N SER A 435 -19.31 -5.98 23.84
CA SER A 435 -20.35 -6.76 24.51
C SER A 435 -21.67 -6.00 24.49
N GLU A 436 -22.70 -6.63 23.92
CA GLU A 436 -24.06 -6.07 23.92
C GLU A 436 -24.61 -5.88 25.34
N GLN A 437 -24.24 -6.78 26.26
CA GLN A 437 -24.71 -6.74 27.66
C GLN A 437 -23.92 -5.75 28.51
N TYR A 438 -22.63 -5.57 28.23
CA TYR A 438 -21.70 -4.78 29.04
C TYR A 438 -20.93 -3.78 28.17
N SER A 439 -21.66 -2.78 27.63
CA SER A 439 -21.09 -1.74 26.77
C SER A 439 -20.06 -0.84 27.47
N ASN A 440 -20.03 -0.86 28.80
CA ASN A 440 -19.05 -0.14 29.61
C ASN A 440 -17.65 -0.76 29.57
N LEU A 441 -17.50 -2.02 29.13
CA LEU A 441 -16.20 -2.70 29.09
C LEU A 441 -15.20 -2.04 28.13
N THR A 442 -15.67 -1.49 27.02
CA THR A 442 -14.83 -0.92 25.96
C THR A 442 -14.65 0.60 26.07
N GLN A 443 -15.23 1.25 27.09
CA GLN A 443 -15.24 2.72 27.22
C GLN A 443 -13.84 3.31 27.49
N ASP A 444 -12.97 2.56 28.17
CA ASP A 444 -11.60 2.98 28.49
C ASP A 444 -10.61 2.76 27.33
N VAL A 445 -11.07 2.20 26.21
CA VAL A 445 -10.22 2.06 25.02
C VAL A 445 -9.97 3.45 24.45
N PRO A 446 -8.71 3.91 24.31
CA PRO A 446 -8.41 5.29 23.97
C PRO A 446 -9.10 5.76 22.69
N TRP A 447 -9.35 4.84 21.74
CA TRP A 447 -9.95 5.08 20.43
C TRP A 447 -11.07 4.06 20.17
N MET A 448 -12.30 4.51 19.91
CA MET A 448 -13.47 3.63 19.68
C MET A 448 -13.31 2.65 18.51
N ASP A 449 -12.42 2.95 17.54
CA ASP A 449 -12.13 2.08 16.39
C ASP A 449 -11.21 0.88 16.73
N ASN A 450 -10.68 0.80 17.95
CA ASN A 450 -9.79 -0.26 18.43
C ASN A 450 -10.55 -1.35 19.23
N VAL A 451 -11.78 -1.65 18.81
CA VAL A 451 -12.64 -2.67 19.40
C VAL A 451 -13.11 -3.61 18.30
N TYR A 452 -13.21 -4.91 18.61
CA TYR A 452 -13.79 -5.92 17.74
C TYR A 452 -15.30 -5.96 17.93
N THR A 453 -16.04 -5.56 16.89
CA THR A 453 -17.50 -5.69 16.86
C THR A 453 -17.93 -7.16 16.68
N PRO A 454 -19.17 -7.53 17.03
CA PRO A 454 -19.67 -8.89 16.79
C PRO A 454 -19.54 -9.35 15.34
N GLU A 455 -19.72 -8.44 14.37
CA GLU A 455 -19.57 -8.73 12.94
C GLU A 455 -18.11 -9.02 12.59
N GLN A 456 -17.17 -8.23 13.11
CA GLN A 456 -15.73 -8.45 12.88
C GLN A 456 -15.26 -9.77 13.51
N VAL A 457 -15.76 -10.11 14.70
CA VAL A 457 -15.46 -11.40 15.34
C VAL A 457 -15.98 -12.56 14.50
N LYS A 458 -17.24 -12.49 14.02
CA LYS A 458 -17.82 -13.50 13.11
C LYS A 458 -17.01 -13.62 11.82
N GLU A 459 -16.59 -12.50 11.24
CA GLU A 459 -15.76 -12.46 10.05
C GLU A 459 -14.40 -13.17 10.28
N ILE A 460 -13.75 -12.93 11.42
CA ILE A 460 -12.48 -13.59 11.77
C ILE A 460 -12.68 -15.08 12.01
N ILE A 461 -13.74 -15.49 12.73
CA ILE A 461 -14.09 -16.90 12.95
C ILE A 461 -14.30 -17.62 11.62
N GLU A 462 -15.08 -17.03 10.71
CA GLU A 462 -15.32 -17.62 9.40
C GLU A 462 -14.04 -17.72 8.58
N TYR A 463 -13.21 -16.68 8.60
CA TYR A 463 -11.94 -16.65 7.89
C TYR A 463 -10.95 -17.71 8.37
N ALA A 464 -10.95 -17.99 9.68
CA ALA A 464 -10.18 -19.06 10.30
C ALA A 464 -10.74 -20.45 9.94
N ARG A 465 -12.06 -20.61 9.98
CA ARG A 465 -12.78 -21.87 9.71
C ARG A 465 -12.48 -22.40 8.31
N ILE A 466 -12.58 -21.57 7.28
CA ILE A 466 -12.28 -21.97 5.89
C ILE A 466 -10.81 -22.35 5.65
N ARG A 467 -9.94 -22.13 6.65
CA ARG A 467 -8.51 -22.51 6.65
C ARG A 467 -8.21 -23.67 7.61
N GLY A 468 -9.21 -24.25 8.27
CA GLY A 468 -9.01 -25.29 9.28
C GLY A 468 -8.39 -24.79 10.57
N ILE A 469 -8.56 -23.49 10.89
CA ILE A 469 -8.02 -22.89 12.12
C ILE A 469 -9.15 -22.70 13.13
N ARG A 470 -8.95 -23.25 14.33
CA ARG A 470 -9.80 -23.06 15.49
C ARG A 470 -9.48 -21.73 16.17
N ILE A 471 -10.50 -21.02 16.62
CA ILE A 471 -10.33 -19.85 17.49
C ILE A 471 -10.61 -20.27 18.92
N VAL A 472 -9.64 -20.04 19.80
CA VAL A 472 -9.77 -20.25 21.24
C VAL A 472 -9.68 -18.87 21.91
N PRO A 473 -10.81 -18.27 22.30
CA PRO A 473 -10.79 -16.98 22.98
C PRO A 473 -10.27 -17.13 24.41
N GLU A 474 -9.42 -16.20 24.85
CA GLU A 474 -8.96 -16.07 26.23
C GLU A 474 -9.51 -14.78 26.83
N LEU A 475 -10.25 -14.95 27.94
CA LEU A 475 -10.65 -13.89 28.86
C LEU A 475 -10.07 -14.26 30.23
N ASN A 476 -8.89 -13.71 30.53
CA ASN A 476 -8.09 -14.14 31.68
C ASN A 476 -8.70 -13.67 33.01
N THR A 477 -8.81 -14.58 33.99
CA THR A 477 -9.28 -14.30 35.36
C THR A 477 -8.64 -15.28 36.36
N PRO A 478 -8.44 -14.92 37.66
CA PRO A 478 -8.70 -13.62 38.28
C PRO A 478 -7.52 -12.63 38.15
N GLY A 479 -6.38 -13.05 37.61
CA GLY A 479 -5.25 -12.16 37.27
C GLY A 479 -5.46 -11.48 35.92
N TYR A 480 -4.76 -10.38 35.67
CA TYR A 480 -4.87 -9.59 34.43
C TYR A 480 -6.28 -9.00 34.17
N VAL A 481 -6.98 -8.59 35.24
CA VAL A 481 -8.38 -8.10 35.22
C VAL A 481 -8.49 -6.59 35.46
N GLY A 482 -7.45 -5.81 35.16
CA GLY A 482 -7.44 -4.36 35.39
C GLY A 482 -8.62 -3.62 34.76
N THR A 483 -9.02 -3.99 33.54
CA THR A 483 -10.21 -3.45 32.87
C THR A 483 -11.50 -3.77 33.63
N LEU A 484 -11.73 -5.04 33.96
CA LEU A 484 -12.88 -5.49 34.73
C LEU A 484 -12.97 -4.82 36.10
N SER A 485 -11.83 -4.56 36.75
CA SER A 485 -11.77 -3.89 38.05
C SER A 485 -12.18 -2.41 37.99
N ARG A 486 -11.93 -1.73 36.87
CA ARG A 486 -12.38 -0.34 36.65
C ARG A 486 -13.89 -0.28 36.39
N VAL A 487 -14.42 -1.28 35.69
CA VAL A 487 -15.81 -1.33 35.24
C VAL A 487 -16.75 -1.88 36.33
N PHE A 488 -16.30 -2.86 37.10
CA PHE A 488 -17.05 -3.51 38.17
C PHE A 488 -16.37 -3.31 39.53
N PRO A 489 -16.73 -2.26 40.29
CA PRO A 489 -16.20 -2.02 41.62
C PRO A 489 -16.37 -3.23 42.54
N GLY A 490 -15.27 -3.77 43.07
CA GLY A 490 -15.25 -4.96 43.93
C GLY A 490 -14.84 -6.27 43.23
N TRP A 491 -14.62 -6.29 41.91
CA TRP A 491 -14.03 -7.47 41.25
C TRP A 491 -12.56 -7.71 41.60
N ASN A 492 -11.88 -6.70 42.16
CA ASN A 492 -10.49 -6.74 42.61
C ASN A 492 -10.28 -7.35 44.01
N TYR A 493 -11.33 -7.78 44.72
CA TYR A 493 -11.18 -8.34 46.07
C TYR A 493 -10.37 -9.66 46.10
N PHE A 494 -10.22 -10.36 44.97
CA PHE A 494 -9.35 -11.55 44.89
C PHE A 494 -7.87 -11.23 44.62
N THR A 495 -7.56 -10.07 44.03
CA THR A 495 -6.18 -9.63 43.75
C THR A 495 -5.57 -8.82 44.88
N LEU A 496 -6.39 -8.05 45.63
CA LEU A 496 -5.94 -7.33 46.82
C LEU A 496 -5.41 -8.25 47.93
N ALA A 497 -6.00 -9.44 48.09
CA ALA A 497 -5.52 -10.44 49.05
C ALA A 497 -4.09 -10.94 48.77
N TYR A 498 -3.61 -10.84 47.53
CA TYR A 498 -2.24 -11.23 47.16
C TYR A 498 -1.21 -10.13 47.43
N PHE A 499 -1.61 -8.85 47.40
CA PHE A 499 -0.72 -7.72 47.67
C PHE A 499 -0.63 -7.36 49.16
N GLU A 500 -1.64 -7.68 49.97
CA GLU A 500 -1.55 -7.51 51.43
C GLU A 500 -0.62 -8.53 52.12
N TYR A 501 -0.25 -9.62 51.44
CA TYR A 501 0.60 -10.68 52.01
C TYR A 501 2.11 -10.51 51.78
N PHE A 502 2.53 -9.52 51.01
CA PHE A 502 3.94 -9.12 50.94
C PHE A 502 4.12 -7.79 51.66
N PRO A 503 4.46 -7.79 52.96
CA PRO A 503 4.90 -6.57 53.60
C PRO A 503 6.14 -6.10 52.85
N SER A 504 6.08 -4.88 52.34
CA SER A 504 7.17 -4.17 51.69
C SER A 504 8.35 -4.00 52.65
N SER A 505 9.16 -5.04 52.81
CA SER A 505 10.50 -4.91 53.33
C SER A 505 11.47 -4.74 52.18
N GLN A 506 11.99 -3.52 52.10
CA GLN A 506 13.30 -3.13 51.57
C GLN A 506 13.44 -3.00 50.04
N SER A 507 13.55 -1.73 49.65
CA SER A 507 14.41 -1.17 48.60
C SER A 507 15.42 -2.13 47.96
N PHE A 508 15.37 -2.21 46.62
CA PHE A 508 16.53 -2.16 45.74
C PHE A 508 16.16 -1.47 44.43
#